data_AF-A0A516V8I7-F1
#
_entry.id   AF-A0A516V8I7-F1
#
_cell.length_a   1.000
_cell.length_b   1.000
_cell.length_c   1.000
_cell.angle_alpha   90.00
_cell.angle_beta   90.00
_cell.angle_gamma   90.00
#
_symmetry.space_group_name_H-M   'P 1'
#
loop_
_entity.id
_entity.type
_entity.pdbx_description
1 polymer ?
#
loop_
_entity_poly.entity_id
_entity_poly.type
_entity_poly.pdbx_seq_one_letter_code
_entity_poly.pdbx_strand_id
1 'polypeptide(L)'
;MTTLAFAALATSACGPLDARPLVGIDVIDRDTGQWLPEVHARGSDWIPGDPGHRYSVRLSNNSGERVLVVLSVDGVNAVTGETASPSQAGYVLAPWQSTEIAGWRKSLDDVAQFYFTDLPDSYAARTGRPDNVGVIGIAVFRERQRPIVYPMPAPPVANEQRAMDKAAAPSAAREASAAADSAYGAMQPQRIGTGHGAREWSPVGQTTFERASSRPSQVTQLRYDDRDALVAMGILPRNAWRYANDDAPRAFPNGFVADPPNW
;
A
#
# COMPACT_ATOMS: atom_id res chain seq x y z
N MET A 1 -57.47 35.61 -5.57
CA MET A 1 -56.23 35.12 -6.20
C MET A 1 -55.25 34.85 -5.08
N THR A 2 -54.93 33.57 -4.85
CA THR A 2 -54.16 33.06 -3.72
C THR A 2 -52.69 32.99 -4.11
N THR A 3 -51.80 33.73 -3.44
CA THR A 3 -50.35 33.67 -3.62
C THR A 3 -49.77 32.51 -2.81
N LEU A 4 -49.21 31.51 -3.50
CA LEU A 4 -48.47 30.41 -2.89
C LEU A 4 -46.98 30.78 -2.79
N ALA A 5 -46.45 30.81 -1.57
CA ALA A 5 -45.03 31.01 -1.30
C ALA A 5 -44.28 29.67 -1.43
N PHE A 6 -43.29 29.61 -2.31
CA PHE A 6 -42.35 28.49 -2.39
C PHE A 6 -41.18 28.73 -1.43
N ALA A 7 -41.14 27.98 -0.34
CA ALA A 7 -39.96 27.87 0.52
C ALA A 7 -38.97 26.89 -0.12
N ALA A 8 -37.82 27.39 -0.56
CA ALA A 8 -36.72 26.56 -1.04
C ALA A 8 -35.93 25.99 0.14
N LEU A 9 -36.03 24.68 0.37
CA LEU A 9 -35.15 23.95 1.28
C LEU A 9 -33.77 23.79 0.61
N ALA A 10 -32.76 24.47 1.14
CA ALA A 10 -31.37 24.24 0.78
C ALA A 10 -30.91 22.90 1.41
N THR A 11 -30.87 21.84 0.61
CA THR A 11 -30.21 20.60 0.99
C THR A 11 -28.70 20.79 0.92
N SER A 12 -28.07 20.99 2.08
CA SER A 12 -26.62 20.91 2.21
C SER A 12 -26.17 19.48 1.92
N ALA A 13 -25.56 19.25 0.75
CA ALA A 13 -24.91 17.98 0.44
C ALA A 13 -23.62 17.90 1.27
N CYS A 14 -23.64 17.14 2.37
CA CYS A 14 -22.41 16.62 2.96
C CYS A 14 -21.79 15.67 1.93
N GLY A 15 -20.70 16.08 1.27
CA GLY A 15 -19.86 15.15 0.54
C GLY A 15 -19.26 14.12 1.51
N PRO A 16 -19.00 12.88 1.07
CA PRO A 16 -18.32 11.91 1.89
C PRO A 16 -16.93 12.46 2.26
N LEU A 17 -16.61 12.51 3.55
CA LEU A 17 -15.24 12.64 4.01
C LEU A 17 -14.54 11.34 3.64
N ASP A 18 -13.72 11.35 2.59
CA ASP A 18 -12.86 10.20 2.28
C ASP A 18 -11.92 9.97 3.47
N ALA A 19 -12.20 8.89 4.21
CA ALA A 19 -11.34 8.45 5.28
C ALA A 19 -9.99 8.07 4.67
N ARG A 20 -8.93 8.81 5.00
CA ARG A 20 -7.57 8.50 4.54
C ARG A 20 -7.22 7.04 4.86
N PRO A 21 -6.59 6.32 3.91
CA PRO A 21 -6.17 4.95 4.16
C PRO A 21 -5.16 4.91 5.31
N LEU A 22 -5.16 3.81 6.07
CA LEU A 22 -4.22 3.58 7.17
C LEU A 22 -2.76 3.63 6.69
N VAL A 23 -2.51 3.06 5.52
CA VAL A 23 -1.22 3.16 4.81
C VAL A 23 -1.47 3.62 3.38
N GLY A 24 -0.84 4.73 2.99
CA GLY A 24 -0.76 5.15 1.59
C GLY A 24 0.23 4.29 0.81
N ILE A 25 -0.10 4.01 -0.45
CA ILE A 25 0.78 3.33 -1.40
C ILE A 25 0.95 4.21 -2.62
N ASP A 26 2.20 4.41 -3.02
CA ASP A 26 2.54 5.15 -4.22
C ASP A 26 3.66 4.40 -4.96
N VAL A 27 3.77 4.61 -6.27
CA VAL A 27 4.83 4.01 -7.08
C VAL A 27 5.67 5.11 -7.71
N ILE A 28 6.99 4.98 -7.58
CA ILE A 28 7.95 5.96 -8.09
C ILE A 28 8.76 5.26 -9.18
N ASP A 29 8.77 5.84 -10.38
CA ASP A 29 9.72 5.49 -11.42
C ASP A 29 11.10 5.98 -10.99
N ARG A 30 12.04 5.07 -10.81
CA ARG A 30 13.39 5.38 -10.31
C ARG A 30 14.35 5.83 -11.40
N ASP A 31 13.98 5.66 -12.65
CA ASP A 31 14.77 6.11 -13.78
C ASP A 31 14.43 7.57 -14.13
N THR A 32 13.18 7.99 -13.90
CA THR A 32 12.74 9.39 -14.09
C THR A 32 12.58 10.20 -12.79
N GLY A 33 12.49 9.53 -11.64
CA GLY A 33 12.19 10.13 -10.33
C GLY A 33 10.74 10.59 -10.17
N GLN A 34 9.86 10.28 -11.13
CA GLN A 34 8.47 10.71 -11.13
C GLN A 34 7.59 9.75 -10.34
N TRP A 35 6.55 10.32 -9.72
CA TRP A 35 5.48 9.55 -9.14
C TRP A 35 4.56 9.08 -10.27
N LEU A 36 4.27 7.78 -10.32
CA LEU A 36 3.36 7.24 -11.31
C LEU A 36 1.93 7.62 -10.94
N PRO A 37 1.22 8.36 -11.80
CA PRO A 37 -0.10 8.88 -11.49
C PRO A 37 -1.12 7.74 -11.46
N GLU A 38 -1.90 7.70 -10.38
CA GLU A 38 -3.00 6.77 -10.20
C GLU A 38 -4.26 7.27 -10.94
N VAL A 39 -4.89 6.37 -11.69
CA VAL A 39 -6.13 6.63 -12.42
C VAL A 39 -7.17 5.60 -12.02
N HIS A 40 -8.25 6.07 -11.40
CA HIS A 40 -9.38 5.23 -11.07
C HIS A 40 -10.22 4.93 -12.31
N ALA A 41 -10.28 3.67 -12.73
CA ALA A 41 -11.09 3.24 -13.86
C ALA A 41 -11.54 1.79 -13.71
N ARG A 42 -12.78 1.52 -14.11
CA ARG A 42 -13.38 0.16 -14.09
C ARG A 42 -13.37 -0.48 -12.69
N GLY A 43 -13.53 0.32 -11.64
CA GLY A 43 -13.55 -0.17 -10.25
C GLY A 43 -12.19 -0.59 -9.71
N SER A 44 -11.10 -0.15 -10.33
CA SER A 44 -9.74 -0.39 -9.87
C SER A 44 -8.87 0.83 -10.11
N ASP A 45 -7.80 0.92 -9.35
CA ASP A 45 -6.81 1.97 -9.50
C ASP A 45 -5.67 1.48 -10.39
N TRP A 46 -5.29 2.30 -11.37
CA TRP A 46 -4.35 1.95 -12.40
C TRP A 46 -3.16 2.91 -12.44
N ILE A 47 -1.97 2.38 -12.68
CA ILE A 47 -0.76 3.15 -12.93
C ILE A 47 -0.13 2.72 -14.26
N PRO A 48 0.42 3.66 -15.06
CA PRO A 48 1.19 3.31 -16.25
C PRO A 48 2.60 2.87 -15.86
N GLY A 49 3.04 1.70 -16.36
CA GLY A 49 4.42 1.26 -16.27
C GLY A 49 5.12 1.33 -17.63
N ASP A 50 6.37 1.78 -17.65
CA ASP A 50 7.20 1.81 -18.86
C ASP A 50 8.17 0.61 -18.85
N PRO A 51 8.10 -0.32 -19.82
CA PRO A 51 9.00 -1.47 -19.89
C PRO A 51 10.48 -1.10 -19.81
N GLY A 52 11.24 -1.84 -19.02
CA GLY A 52 12.66 -1.60 -18.74
C GLY A 52 12.91 -0.64 -17.59
N HIS A 53 11.93 0.20 -17.20
CA HIS A 53 12.13 1.15 -16.12
C HIS A 53 12.10 0.48 -14.76
N ARG A 54 13.04 0.89 -13.89
CA ARG A 54 13.05 0.49 -12.47
C ARG A 54 12.03 1.29 -11.70
N TYR A 55 11.44 0.69 -10.67
CA TYR A 55 10.51 1.40 -9.80
C TYR A 55 10.68 1.03 -8.32
N SER A 56 10.22 1.91 -7.43
CA SER A 56 10.04 1.61 -6.00
C SER A 56 8.58 1.78 -5.59
N VAL A 57 8.16 0.99 -4.60
CA VAL A 57 6.86 1.16 -3.94
C VAL A 57 7.08 1.94 -2.65
N ARG A 58 6.50 3.12 -2.55
CA ARG A 58 6.51 3.91 -1.33
C ARG A 58 5.31 3.54 -0.46
N LEU A 59 5.58 3.24 0.81
CA LEU A 59 4.58 2.94 1.82
C LEU A 59 4.60 4.04 2.88
N SER A 60 3.45 4.64 3.16
CA SER A 60 3.34 5.77 4.08
C SER A 60 2.31 5.47 5.18
N ASN A 61 2.75 5.29 6.42
CA ASN A 61 1.85 5.10 7.55
C ASN A 61 1.16 6.43 7.91
N ASN A 62 -0.17 6.48 7.84
CA ASN A 62 -0.97 7.67 8.13
C ASN A 62 -1.57 7.65 9.55
N SER A 63 -0.99 6.87 10.46
CA SER A 63 -1.50 6.72 11.83
C SER A 63 -0.41 6.91 12.89
N GLY A 64 -0.88 7.14 14.11
CA GLY A 64 -0.07 7.26 15.33
C GLY A 64 0.36 5.92 15.94
N GLU A 65 0.14 4.79 15.26
CA GLU A 65 0.46 3.44 15.75
C GLU A 65 1.39 2.70 14.78
N ARG A 66 2.03 1.62 15.26
CA ARG A 66 2.78 0.72 14.38
C ARG A 66 1.81 -0.09 13.54
N VAL A 67 2.16 -0.25 12.28
CA VAL A 67 1.39 -1.06 11.32
C VAL A 67 2.29 -2.08 10.64
N LEU A 68 1.75 -3.27 10.40
CA LEU A 68 2.39 -4.31 9.60
C LEU A 68 1.79 -4.27 8.20
N VAL A 69 2.64 -4.19 7.19
CA VAL A 69 2.28 -4.12 5.78
C VAL A 69 2.85 -5.33 5.05
N VAL A 70 1.97 -6.23 4.62
CA VAL A 70 2.34 -7.32 3.72
C VAL A 70 2.25 -6.79 2.30
N LEU A 71 3.41 -6.55 1.68
CA LEU A 71 3.52 -6.07 0.30
C LEU A 71 3.63 -7.25 -0.66
N SER A 72 2.80 -7.23 -1.69
CA SER A 72 2.83 -8.16 -2.83
C SER A 72 3.04 -7.41 -4.13
N VAL A 73 3.87 -7.97 -5.00
CA VAL A 73 4.06 -7.54 -6.39
C VAL A 73 3.92 -8.78 -7.25
N ASP A 74 3.02 -8.76 -8.24
CA ASP A 74 2.71 -9.90 -9.11
C ASP A 74 2.35 -11.19 -8.37
N GLY A 75 1.65 -11.05 -7.24
CA GLY A 75 1.32 -12.18 -6.37
C GLY A 75 2.52 -12.78 -5.65
N VAL A 76 3.68 -12.11 -5.62
CA VAL A 76 4.89 -12.52 -4.89
C VAL A 76 5.09 -11.61 -3.68
N ASN A 77 5.31 -12.18 -2.50
CA ASN A 77 5.58 -11.43 -1.28
C ASN A 77 6.96 -10.74 -1.36
N ALA A 78 7.01 -9.43 -1.13
CA ALA A 78 8.23 -8.63 -1.25
C ALA A 78 9.32 -8.98 -0.21
N VAL A 79 8.95 -9.62 0.91
CA VAL A 79 9.87 -10.03 1.97
C VAL A 79 10.30 -11.49 1.83
N THR A 80 9.36 -12.40 1.56
CA THR A 80 9.67 -13.85 1.52
C THR A 80 9.97 -14.38 0.13
N GLY A 81 9.52 -13.71 -0.94
CA GLY A 81 9.64 -14.21 -2.32
C GLY A 81 8.70 -15.37 -2.67
N GLU A 82 7.87 -15.80 -1.72
CA GLU A 82 6.85 -16.84 -1.90
C GLU A 82 5.59 -16.26 -2.54
N THR A 83 4.65 -17.13 -2.94
CA THR A 83 3.29 -16.70 -3.30
C THR A 83 2.69 -15.91 -2.13
N ALA A 84 2.16 -14.73 -2.43
CA ALA A 84 1.69 -13.80 -1.44
C ALA A 84 0.41 -14.29 -0.75
N SER A 85 0.40 -14.15 0.57
CA SER A 85 -0.76 -14.37 1.43
C SER A 85 -0.75 -13.32 2.56
N PRO A 86 -1.91 -12.75 2.95
CA PRO A 86 -1.98 -11.76 4.03
C PRO A 86 -1.44 -12.24 5.39
N SER A 87 -1.36 -13.55 5.62
CA SER A 87 -0.85 -14.12 6.88
C SER A 87 0.68 -14.12 6.99
N GLN A 88 1.40 -13.90 5.89
CA GLN A 88 2.87 -13.92 5.84
C GLN A 88 3.52 -12.70 6.48
N ALA A 89 4.85 -12.79 6.66
CA ALA A 89 5.67 -11.66 7.10
C ALA A 89 5.55 -10.45 6.16
N GLY A 90 5.86 -9.28 6.71
CA GLY A 90 5.78 -7.99 6.02
C GLY A 90 6.64 -6.94 6.68
N TYR A 91 6.55 -5.71 6.19
CA TYR A 91 7.27 -4.56 6.73
C TYR A 91 6.52 -3.96 7.90
N VAL A 92 7.22 -3.64 8.98
CA VAL A 92 6.63 -2.89 10.10
C VAL A 92 7.02 -1.43 9.98
N LEU A 93 6.02 -0.56 9.91
CA LEU A 93 6.20 0.89 9.83
C LEU A 93 5.89 1.48 11.21
N ALA A 94 6.79 2.30 11.72
CA ALA A 94 6.55 3.11 12.91
C ALA A 94 5.44 4.15 12.65
N PRO A 95 4.87 4.77 13.71
CA PRO A 95 3.93 5.87 13.56
C PRO A 95 4.46 6.92 12.59
N TRP A 96 3.65 7.29 11.60
CA TRP A 96 3.97 8.31 10.59
C TRP A 96 5.18 8.01 9.69
N GLN A 97 5.75 6.79 9.76
CA GLN A 97 6.91 6.42 8.97
C GLN A 97 6.54 6.25 7.49
N SER A 98 7.41 6.73 6.60
CA SER A 98 7.42 6.38 5.18
C SER A 98 8.65 5.55 4.85
N THR A 99 8.53 4.60 3.92
CA THR A 99 9.67 3.83 3.41
C THR A 99 9.47 3.49 1.94
N GLU A 100 10.58 3.35 1.21
CA GLU A 100 10.56 2.88 -0.18
C GLU A 100 11.08 1.45 -0.27
N ILE A 101 10.33 0.61 -0.97
CA ILE A 101 10.68 -0.78 -1.24
C ILE A 101 11.02 -0.90 -2.72
N ALA A 102 12.30 -1.03 -3.00
CA ALA A 102 12.84 -1.06 -4.36
C ALA A 102 12.92 -2.46 -4.99
N GLY A 103 12.59 -3.52 -4.24
CA GLY A 103 12.79 -4.87 -4.71
C GLY A 103 12.32 -5.99 -3.77
N TRP A 104 12.42 -7.23 -4.26
CA TRP A 104 12.23 -8.43 -3.44
C TRP A 104 13.43 -8.67 -2.55
N ARG A 105 13.21 -8.93 -1.27
CA ARG A 105 14.28 -9.20 -0.31
C ARG A 105 15.08 -10.44 -0.69
N LYS A 106 16.41 -10.30 -0.68
CA LYS A 106 17.39 -11.40 -0.79
C LYS A 106 18.05 -11.70 0.55
N SER A 107 18.17 -10.67 1.39
CA SER A 107 18.65 -10.72 2.77
C SER A 107 18.07 -9.52 3.54
N LEU A 108 18.47 -9.34 4.81
CA LEU A 108 18.18 -8.10 5.55
C LEU A 108 18.88 -6.88 4.96
N ASP A 109 19.92 -7.12 4.17
CA ASP A 109 20.81 -6.10 3.65
C ASP A 109 20.52 -5.76 2.20
N ASP A 110 19.93 -6.69 1.44
CA ASP A 110 19.81 -6.56 0.00
C ASP A 110 18.43 -6.92 -0.54
N VAL A 111 18.11 -6.30 -1.66
CA VAL A 111 16.95 -6.60 -2.51
C VAL A 111 17.38 -6.93 -3.93
N ALA A 112 16.50 -7.59 -4.68
CA ALA A 112 16.55 -7.65 -6.13
C ALA A 112 15.57 -6.63 -6.70
N GLN A 113 16.08 -5.70 -7.51
CA GLN A 113 15.34 -4.55 -8.01
C GLN A 113 14.06 -4.94 -8.74
N PHE A 114 12.99 -4.17 -8.50
CA PHE A 114 11.82 -4.17 -9.36
C PHE A 114 12.10 -3.38 -10.63
N TYR A 115 11.66 -3.92 -11.76
CA TYR A 115 11.56 -3.19 -13.02
C TYR A 115 10.41 -3.75 -13.84
N PHE A 116 9.77 -2.92 -14.66
CA PHE A 116 8.72 -3.38 -15.56
C PHE A 116 9.32 -4.17 -16.72
N THR A 117 8.69 -5.26 -17.12
CA THR A 117 9.15 -6.12 -18.22
C THR A 117 7.96 -6.74 -18.93
N ASP A 118 8.13 -7.21 -20.16
CA ASP A 118 7.10 -7.94 -20.87
C ASP A 118 6.62 -9.17 -20.07
N LEU A 119 5.32 -9.44 -20.12
CA LEU A 119 4.67 -10.49 -19.31
C LEU A 119 5.39 -11.86 -19.37
N PRO A 120 5.79 -12.40 -20.54
CA PRO A 120 6.50 -13.69 -20.61
C PRO A 120 7.83 -13.70 -19.85
N ASP A 121 8.45 -12.53 -19.69
CA ASP A 121 9.73 -12.36 -19.03
C ASP A 121 9.61 -11.99 -17.54
N SER A 122 8.39 -11.71 -17.08
CA SER A 122 8.11 -11.41 -15.67
C SER A 122 8.47 -12.57 -14.76
N TYR A 123 8.91 -12.23 -13.54
CA TYR A 123 9.36 -13.22 -12.56
C TYR A 123 8.24 -14.19 -12.18
N ALA A 124 7.02 -13.68 -11.98
CA ALA A 124 5.86 -14.49 -11.65
C ALA A 124 5.44 -15.43 -12.80
N ALA A 125 5.45 -14.97 -14.06
CA ALA A 125 5.16 -15.84 -15.21
C ALA A 125 6.21 -16.96 -15.33
N ARG A 126 7.50 -16.64 -15.22
CA ARG A 126 8.60 -17.62 -15.26
C ARG A 126 8.60 -18.61 -14.10
N THR A 127 7.97 -18.27 -12.99
CA THR A 127 7.84 -19.14 -11.80
C THR A 127 6.48 -19.82 -11.69
N GLY A 128 5.65 -19.75 -12.75
CA GLY A 128 4.39 -20.49 -12.84
C GLY A 128 3.22 -19.84 -12.09
N ARG A 129 3.19 -18.51 -11.97
CA ARG A 129 2.16 -17.74 -11.25
C ARG A 129 1.55 -16.62 -12.12
N PRO A 130 0.98 -16.91 -13.31
CA PRO A 130 0.58 -15.87 -14.26
C PRO A 130 -0.67 -15.07 -13.84
N ASP A 131 -1.52 -15.61 -12.96
CA ASP A 131 -2.87 -15.07 -12.72
C ASP A 131 -2.88 -13.71 -11.99
N ASN A 132 -1.77 -13.34 -11.32
CA ASN A 132 -1.68 -12.12 -10.51
C ASN A 132 -0.71 -11.09 -11.07
N VAL A 133 -0.23 -11.27 -12.30
CA VAL A 133 0.72 -10.32 -12.91
C VAL A 133 0.03 -9.01 -13.26
N GLY A 134 0.75 -7.89 -13.07
CA GLY A 134 0.22 -6.54 -13.28
C GLY A 134 -0.48 -5.96 -12.05
N VAL A 135 -0.19 -6.46 -10.85
CA VAL A 135 -0.83 -6.01 -9.60
C VAL A 135 0.20 -5.82 -8.48
N ILE A 136 0.15 -4.65 -7.84
CA ILE A 136 0.84 -4.34 -6.59
C ILE A 136 -0.21 -4.24 -5.49
N GLY A 137 -0.07 -5.03 -4.44
CA GLY A 137 -1.06 -5.11 -3.36
C GLY A 137 -0.44 -4.94 -1.99
N ILE A 138 -1.17 -4.30 -1.08
CA ILE A 138 -0.84 -4.27 0.35
C ILE A 138 -1.98 -4.81 1.19
N ALA A 139 -1.64 -5.61 2.20
CA ALA A 139 -2.54 -5.97 3.29
C ALA A 139 -1.97 -5.42 4.61
N VAL A 140 -2.72 -4.55 5.26
CA VAL A 140 -2.27 -3.78 6.43
C VAL A 140 -2.95 -4.28 7.69
N PHE A 141 -2.17 -4.44 8.76
CA PHE A 141 -2.62 -4.91 10.06
C PHE A 141 -2.20 -3.94 11.14
N ARG A 142 -3.11 -3.66 12.07
CA ARG A 142 -2.81 -2.93 13.30
C ARG A 142 -2.13 -3.84 14.33
N GLU A 143 -1.29 -3.25 15.16
CA GLU A 143 -0.66 -3.99 16.27
C GLU A 143 -1.67 -4.20 17.39
N ARG A 144 -1.59 -5.35 18.06
CA ARG A 144 -2.40 -5.65 19.24
C ARG A 144 -2.02 -4.68 20.35
N GLN A 145 -2.95 -3.80 20.71
CA GLN A 145 -2.78 -2.95 21.88
C GLN A 145 -2.74 -3.82 23.14
N ARG A 146 -1.63 -3.76 23.87
CA ARG A 146 -1.53 -4.34 25.21
C ARG A 146 -2.09 -3.30 26.18
N PRO A 147 -3.02 -3.67 27.08
CA PRO A 147 -3.50 -2.75 28.10
C PRO A 147 -2.30 -2.19 28.86
N ILE A 148 -2.18 -0.87 28.94
CA ILE A 148 -1.22 -0.24 29.85
C ILE A 148 -1.77 -0.54 31.25
N VAL A 149 -1.15 -1.49 31.94
CA VAL A 149 -1.45 -1.74 33.36
C VAL A 149 -0.81 -0.60 34.13
N TYR A 150 -1.59 0.40 34.48
CA TYR A 150 -1.16 1.36 35.51
C TYR A 150 -1.03 0.58 36.82
N PRO A 151 0.14 0.55 37.47
CA PRO A 151 0.23 0.01 38.81
C PRO A 151 -0.67 0.89 39.70
N MET A 152 -1.81 0.35 40.10
CA MET A 152 -2.60 0.94 41.19
C MET A 152 -1.68 1.00 42.43
N PRO A 153 -1.67 2.10 43.19
CA PRO A 153 -0.94 2.14 44.45
C PRO A 153 -1.37 0.95 45.30
N ALA A 154 -0.41 0.13 45.73
CA ALA A 154 -0.70 -1.02 46.55
C ALA A 154 -1.40 -0.55 47.84
N PRO A 155 -2.57 -1.12 48.21
CA PRO A 155 -3.10 -0.93 49.55
C PRO A 155 -2.07 -1.48 50.57
N PRO A 156 -1.97 -0.89 51.78
CA PRO A 156 -1.03 -1.36 52.79
C PRO A 156 -1.27 -2.85 53.09
N VAL A 157 -0.22 -3.65 52.94
CA VAL A 157 -0.25 -5.11 53.10
C VAL A 157 -0.32 -5.51 54.58
N ALA A 158 -1.35 -6.27 54.97
CA ALA A 158 -1.34 -7.08 56.17
C ALA A 158 -0.90 -8.51 55.77
N ASN A 159 0.16 -9.00 56.41
CA ASN A 159 0.71 -10.35 56.21
C ASN A 159 -0.25 -11.42 56.72
N GLU A 160 -0.68 -12.36 55.88
CA GLU A 160 -0.93 -13.75 56.29
C GLU A 160 -0.61 -14.74 55.14
N GLN A 161 0.37 -15.62 55.40
CA GLN A 161 0.68 -16.82 54.61
C GLN A 161 -0.43 -17.87 54.77
N ARG A 162 -0.88 -18.52 53.68
CA ARG A 162 -0.59 -19.96 53.42
C ARG A 162 -1.18 -20.54 52.12
N ALA A 163 -0.39 -21.48 51.60
CA ALA A 163 -0.73 -22.76 50.95
C ALA A 163 -1.11 -22.80 49.45
N MET A 164 -0.20 -23.47 48.71
CA MET A 164 -0.35 -24.03 47.36
C MET A 164 -1.26 -25.26 47.32
N ASP A 165 -1.88 -25.49 46.17
CA ASP A 165 -2.10 -26.76 45.43
C ASP A 165 -3.02 -26.42 44.23
N LYS A 166 -3.05 -27.01 43.02
CA LYS A 166 -2.22 -27.91 42.20
C LYS A 166 -2.92 -28.02 40.80
N ALA A 167 -2.15 -28.29 39.74
CA ALA A 167 -2.48 -29.00 38.47
C ALA A 167 -3.31 -28.37 37.30
N ALA A 168 -2.59 -28.22 36.17
CA ALA A 168 -2.78 -28.78 34.81
C ALA A 168 -4.12 -28.68 34.03
N ALA A 169 -3.97 -28.22 32.77
CA ALA A 169 -4.92 -28.22 31.64
C ALA A 169 -5.09 -29.64 31.00
N PRO A 170 -5.88 -29.93 29.93
CA PRO A 170 -6.12 -29.10 28.71
C PRO A 170 -7.52 -29.26 28.03
N SER A 171 -7.67 -28.72 26.80
CA SER A 171 -8.64 -29.03 25.70
C SER A 171 -9.29 -27.74 25.13
N ALA A 172 -9.56 -27.52 23.84
CA ALA A 172 -9.50 -28.31 22.60
C ALA A 172 -9.41 -27.36 21.38
N ALA A 173 -8.96 -27.94 20.27
CA ALA A 173 -9.02 -27.36 18.93
C ALA A 173 -10.46 -27.03 18.47
N ARG A 174 -10.60 -25.98 17.66
CA ARG A 174 -11.64 -25.87 16.63
C ARG A 174 -11.06 -25.27 15.37
N GLU A 175 -11.10 -26.07 14.31
CA GLU A 175 -11.00 -25.64 12.92
C GLU A 175 -12.21 -24.76 12.55
N ALA A 176 -11.98 -23.75 11.72
CA ALA A 176 -13.00 -23.22 10.83
C ALA A 176 -12.30 -22.55 9.63
N SER A 177 -12.60 -23.11 8.47
CA SER A 177 -12.32 -22.63 7.13
C SER A 177 -12.96 -21.26 6.86
N ALA A 178 -12.32 -20.48 5.98
CA ALA A 178 -13.00 -19.70 4.95
C ALA A 178 -11.93 -19.18 3.97
N ALA A 179 -11.85 -19.83 2.82
CA ALA A 179 -11.32 -19.23 1.61
C ALA A 179 -12.16 -17.98 1.29
N ALA A 180 -11.49 -16.88 0.96
CA ALA A 180 -12.09 -15.79 0.23
C ALA A 180 -11.53 -15.86 -1.19
N ASP A 181 -12.19 -16.63 -2.04
CA ASP A 181 -12.10 -16.47 -3.48
C ASP A 181 -12.54 -15.04 -3.82
N SER A 182 -11.57 -14.21 -4.20
CA SER A 182 -11.90 -13.00 -4.94
C SER A 182 -11.86 -13.39 -6.41
N ALA A 183 -13.05 -13.50 -6.98
CA ALA A 183 -13.27 -13.74 -8.40
C ALA A 183 -12.67 -12.59 -9.21
N TYR A 184 -11.46 -12.78 -9.71
CA TYR A 184 -10.93 -11.96 -10.78
C TYR A 184 -11.64 -12.39 -12.07
N GLY A 185 -12.60 -11.57 -12.47
CA GLY A 185 -13.23 -11.66 -13.78
C GLY A 185 -12.17 -11.65 -14.87
N ALA A 186 -12.41 -12.43 -15.91
CA ALA A 186 -11.53 -12.66 -17.05
C ALA A 186 -10.88 -11.34 -17.54
N MET A 187 -9.57 -11.23 -17.31
CA MET A 187 -8.77 -10.10 -17.72
C MET A 187 -8.47 -10.18 -19.20
N GLN A 188 -8.54 -9.05 -19.89
CA GLN A 188 -7.81 -8.85 -21.14
C GLN A 188 -6.31 -9.18 -20.90
N PRO A 189 -5.58 -9.68 -21.91
CA PRO A 189 -4.20 -10.14 -21.72
C PRO A 189 -3.33 -8.97 -21.27
N GLN A 190 -2.88 -9.03 -20.01
CA GLN A 190 -1.88 -8.14 -19.44
C GLN A 190 -0.63 -8.15 -20.33
N ARG A 191 -0.02 -6.99 -20.60
CA ARG A 191 1.16 -6.93 -21.49
C ARG A 191 2.47 -6.93 -20.71
N ILE A 192 2.48 -6.37 -19.52
CA ILE A 192 3.69 -6.26 -18.69
C ILE A 192 3.52 -6.86 -17.29
N GLY A 193 4.65 -7.20 -16.67
CA GLY A 193 4.80 -7.60 -15.29
C GLY A 193 6.09 -7.05 -14.70
N THR A 194 6.53 -7.58 -13.56
CA THR A 194 7.76 -7.16 -12.88
C THR A 194 8.85 -8.22 -13.00
N GLY A 195 10.03 -7.76 -13.40
CA GLY A 195 11.24 -8.57 -13.52
C GLY A 195 12.10 -8.53 -12.25
N HIS A 196 12.87 -9.59 -12.03
CA HIS A 196 13.81 -9.73 -10.90
C HIS A 196 15.18 -9.18 -11.30
N GLY A 197 15.42 -7.92 -10.98
CA GLY A 197 16.60 -7.16 -11.40
C GLY A 197 17.88 -7.45 -10.60
N ALA A 198 18.85 -6.54 -10.74
CA ALA A 198 20.13 -6.60 -10.06
C ALA A 198 19.98 -6.51 -8.53
N ARG A 199 20.98 -7.01 -7.82
CA ARG A 199 21.07 -6.89 -6.36
C ARG A 199 21.38 -5.44 -5.98
N GLU A 200 20.63 -4.89 -5.03
CA GLU A 200 20.80 -3.54 -4.51
C GLU A 200 20.83 -3.55 -2.98
N TRP A 201 21.76 -2.79 -2.42
CA TRP A 201 21.87 -2.56 -0.98
C TRP A 201 20.68 -1.78 -0.45
N SER A 202 20.01 -2.32 0.57
CA SER A 202 18.81 -1.75 1.18
C SER A 202 18.65 -2.30 2.60
N PRO A 203 19.36 -1.82 3.62
CA PRO A 203 19.39 -2.46 4.93
C PRO A 203 18.08 -2.28 5.71
N VAL A 204 17.63 -3.34 6.40
CA VAL A 204 16.47 -3.33 7.29
C VAL A 204 16.74 -4.06 8.60
N GLY A 205 16.10 -3.60 9.68
CA GLY A 205 16.09 -4.30 10.96
C GLY A 205 14.97 -5.33 11.07
N GLN A 206 15.09 -6.26 12.02
CA GLN A 206 14.02 -7.18 12.38
C GLN A 206 13.33 -6.72 13.68
N THR A 207 12.04 -6.97 13.76
CA THR A 207 11.23 -6.66 14.95
C THR A 207 10.07 -7.63 15.07
N THR A 208 9.49 -7.71 16.26
CA THR A 208 8.26 -8.47 16.50
C THR A 208 7.04 -7.58 16.32
N PHE A 209 5.95 -8.20 15.88
CA PHE A 209 4.66 -7.54 15.70
C PHE A 209 3.56 -8.56 15.96
N GLU A 210 2.70 -8.27 16.92
CA GLU A 210 1.53 -9.09 17.22
C GLU A 210 0.31 -8.46 16.56
N ARG A 211 -0.28 -9.12 15.56
CA ARG A 211 -1.45 -8.56 14.86
C ARG A 211 -2.65 -8.47 15.80
N ALA A 212 -3.39 -7.37 15.74
CA ALA A 212 -4.65 -7.22 16.47
C ALA A 212 -5.75 -8.18 15.97
N SER A 213 -5.67 -8.61 14.70
CA SER A 213 -6.65 -9.46 14.02
C SER A 213 -5.97 -10.37 12.99
N SER A 214 -6.61 -11.50 12.66
CA SER A 214 -6.22 -12.36 11.54
C SER A 214 -6.64 -11.80 10.17
N ARG A 215 -7.62 -10.88 10.15
CA ARG A 215 -8.06 -10.18 8.94
C ARG A 215 -7.36 -8.81 8.82
N PRO A 216 -6.95 -8.41 7.60
CA PRO A 216 -6.35 -7.09 7.40
C PRO A 216 -7.35 -5.98 7.71
N SER A 217 -6.86 -4.88 8.29
CA SER A 217 -7.62 -3.65 8.52
C SER A 217 -7.78 -2.83 7.23
N GLN A 218 -6.88 -3.01 6.27
CA GLN A 218 -6.93 -2.41 4.94
C GLN A 218 -6.32 -3.37 3.93
N VAL A 219 -6.95 -3.45 2.75
CA VAL A 219 -6.36 -4.05 1.54
C VAL A 219 -6.44 -3.01 0.44
N THR A 220 -5.32 -2.74 -0.23
CA THR A 220 -5.25 -1.83 -1.37
C THR A 220 -4.55 -2.53 -2.52
N GLN A 221 -5.04 -2.30 -3.74
CA GLN A 221 -4.49 -2.90 -4.95
C GLN A 221 -4.34 -1.83 -6.03
N LEU A 222 -3.13 -1.71 -6.55
CA LEU A 222 -2.81 -0.91 -7.71
C LEU A 222 -2.53 -1.85 -8.87
N ARG A 223 -3.24 -1.64 -9.96
CA ARG A 223 -3.04 -2.38 -11.20
C ARG A 223 -2.10 -1.60 -12.09
N TYR A 224 -1.28 -2.29 -12.86
CA TYR A 224 -0.42 -1.63 -13.82
C TYR A 224 -0.40 -2.38 -15.14
N ASP A 225 -0.20 -1.63 -16.21
CA ASP A 225 0.07 -2.16 -17.53
C ASP A 225 0.86 -1.12 -18.34
N ASP A 226 1.30 -1.52 -19.52
CA ASP A 226 1.93 -0.64 -20.49
C ASP A 226 0.98 0.49 -20.89
N ARG A 227 1.55 1.68 -21.11
CA ARG A 227 0.77 2.89 -21.42
C ARG A 227 -0.12 2.71 -22.64
N ASP A 228 0.36 2.09 -23.72
CA ASP A 228 -0.42 1.87 -24.92
C ASP A 228 -1.56 0.89 -24.66
N ALA A 229 -1.35 -0.11 -23.80
CA ALA A 229 -2.40 -1.01 -23.33
C ALA A 229 -3.49 -0.25 -22.56
N LEU A 230 -3.11 0.61 -21.60
CA LEU A 230 -4.07 1.40 -20.82
C LEU A 230 -4.86 2.37 -21.70
N VAL A 231 -4.23 2.96 -22.72
CA VAL A 231 -4.91 3.79 -23.73
C VAL A 231 -5.86 2.95 -24.59
N ALA A 232 -5.45 1.77 -25.04
CA ALA A 232 -6.29 0.85 -25.80
C ALA A 232 -7.51 0.37 -24.99
N MET A 233 -7.34 0.20 -23.68
CA MET A 233 -8.41 -0.11 -22.74
C MET A 233 -9.29 1.10 -22.39
N GLY A 234 -8.93 2.31 -22.83
CA GLY A 234 -9.64 3.54 -22.50
C GLY A 234 -9.54 3.95 -21.03
N ILE A 235 -8.52 3.44 -20.32
CA ILE A 235 -8.19 3.82 -18.93
C ILE A 235 -7.46 5.17 -18.95
N LEU A 236 -6.50 5.32 -19.86
CA LEU A 236 -5.80 6.59 -20.08
C LEU A 236 -6.36 7.36 -21.28
N PRO A 237 -6.52 8.69 -21.19
CA PRO A 237 -6.85 9.49 -22.35
C PRO A 237 -5.74 9.44 -23.39
N ARG A 238 -6.10 9.30 -24.68
CA ARG A 238 -5.15 9.32 -25.82
C ARG A 238 -4.30 10.59 -25.90
N ASN A 239 -4.75 11.66 -25.26
CA ASN A 239 -4.17 13.02 -25.31
C ASN A 239 -3.80 13.58 -23.92
N ALA A 240 -3.75 12.73 -22.87
CA ALA A 240 -3.69 13.19 -21.48
C ALA A 240 -2.45 14.03 -21.10
N TRP A 241 -1.37 13.96 -21.88
CA TRP A 241 -0.05 14.44 -21.44
C TRP A 241 0.49 15.67 -22.18
N ARG A 242 -0.35 16.40 -22.93
CA ARG A 242 0.03 17.75 -23.40
C ARG A 242 -0.09 18.86 -22.34
N TYR A 243 -0.57 18.56 -21.13
CA TYR A 243 -0.87 19.59 -20.12
C TYR A 243 -0.12 19.46 -18.79
N ALA A 244 0.72 18.44 -18.60
CA ALA A 244 1.45 18.28 -17.33
C ALA A 244 2.77 19.03 -17.25
N ASN A 245 3.27 19.59 -18.36
CA ASN A 245 4.52 20.35 -18.37
C ASN A 245 4.35 21.68 -19.12
N ASP A 246 4.75 22.75 -18.43
CA ASP A 246 5.22 24.07 -18.92
C ASP A 246 4.41 25.37 -18.83
N ASP A 247 3.18 25.43 -18.30
CA ASP A 247 2.47 26.72 -18.08
C ASP A 247 2.02 27.00 -16.63
N ALA A 248 2.63 26.32 -15.64
CA ALA A 248 2.35 26.62 -14.23
C ALA A 248 3.15 27.85 -13.74
N PRO A 249 2.52 28.81 -13.03
CA PRO A 249 3.23 29.88 -12.35
C PRO A 249 4.32 29.30 -11.43
N ARG A 250 5.58 29.66 -11.68
CA ARG A 250 6.69 29.23 -10.85
C ARG A 250 6.79 30.14 -9.63
N ALA A 251 6.77 29.55 -8.42
CA ALA A 251 6.88 30.31 -7.17
C ALA A 251 8.21 31.05 -7.02
N PHE A 252 9.27 30.59 -7.71
CA PHE A 252 10.60 31.20 -7.71
C PHE A 252 11.13 31.27 -9.15
N PRO A 253 10.65 32.23 -9.96
CA PRO A 253 10.95 32.27 -11.39
C PRO A 253 12.38 32.74 -11.69
N ASN A 254 13.02 33.52 -10.81
CA ASN A 254 14.43 33.98 -10.90
C ASN A 254 15.00 34.27 -9.49
N GLY A 255 16.32 34.17 -9.32
CA GLY A 255 17.03 34.56 -8.10
C GLY A 255 17.26 36.07 -8.01
N PHE A 256 16.95 36.63 -6.83
CA PHE A 256 16.88 38.06 -6.46
C PHE A 256 15.81 38.90 -7.19
N VAL A 257 15.16 39.76 -6.41
CA VAL A 257 14.08 40.68 -6.84
C VAL A 257 14.67 41.74 -7.77
N ALA A 258 14.10 41.91 -8.97
CA ALA A 258 14.42 43.05 -9.82
C ALA A 258 13.75 44.32 -9.26
N ASP A 259 14.46 45.45 -9.29
CA ASP A 259 13.90 46.73 -8.86
C ASP A 259 12.67 47.11 -9.71
N PRO A 260 11.60 47.64 -9.09
CA PRO A 260 10.41 48.04 -9.81
C PRO A 260 10.72 49.21 -10.77
N PRO A 261 9.96 49.35 -11.88
CA PRO A 261 10.12 50.49 -12.77
C PRO A 261 9.86 51.80 -12.03
N ASN A 262 10.76 52.76 -12.22
CA ASN A 262 10.55 54.13 -11.76
C ASN A 262 9.44 54.75 -12.60
N TRP A 263 8.30 55.08 -11.98
CA TRP A 263 7.25 55.92 -12.55
C TRP A 263 7.35 57.33 -11.97
#